data_AF-A0A2M7WSU6-F1
#
_entry.id   AF-A0A2M7WSU6-F1
#
_cell.length_a   1.000
_cell.length_b   1.000
_cell.length_c   1.000
_cell.angle_alpha   90.00
_cell.angle_beta   90.00
_cell.angle_gamma   90.00
#
_symmetry.space_group_name_H-M   'P 1'
#
loop_
_entity.id
_entity.type
_entity.pdbx_description
1 polymer ?
#
loop_
_entity_poly.entity_id
_entity_poly.type
_entity_poly.pdbx_seq_one_letter_code
_entity_poly.pdbx_strand_id
1 'polypeptide(L)'
;MNKIIPAILPTSIPDLDSKLAQLPEEIKLMHLDVLEEDIWSENIHINFEVHLMVKRPDDIIERWVERGAKRIIVHKLSEKIRSSRSKTKIGLAVELQAPLEEVYPLVSEVDFIHLMSIAEIGAQGHPLDEKIFDRIKSVRNKFPQLEISVDGGVKAENWEKLKSSGATRFVVGSGFNILWKSLTKN
;
A
#
# COMPACT_ATOMS: atom_id res chain seq x y z
N MET A 1 12.65 9.59 4.70
CA MET A 1 13.29 8.72 3.68
C MET A 1 12.19 8.06 2.87
N ASN A 2 12.27 8.13 1.54
CA ASN A 2 11.24 7.56 0.66
C ASN A 2 11.38 6.04 0.58
N LYS A 3 10.25 5.33 0.57
CA LYS A 3 10.21 3.86 0.59
C LYS A 3 9.54 3.35 -0.68
N ILE A 4 10.27 2.59 -1.49
CA ILE A 4 9.73 1.88 -2.66
C ILE A 4 9.41 0.47 -2.20
N ILE A 5 8.18 0.04 -2.44
CA ILE A 5 7.65 -1.21 -1.90
C ILE A 5 7.03 -1.99 -3.07
N PRO A 6 7.57 -3.17 -3.45
CA PRO A 6 6.96 -3.99 -4.49
C PRO A 6 5.58 -4.48 -4.05
N ALA A 7 4.60 -4.35 -4.94
CA ALA A 7 3.24 -4.81 -4.75
C ALA A 7 3.03 -6.17 -5.44
N ILE A 8 2.58 -7.15 -4.66
CA ILE A 8 2.24 -8.49 -5.13
C ILE A 8 0.72 -8.65 -5.00
N LEU A 9 0.06 -8.82 -6.14
CA LEU A 9 -1.31 -9.30 -6.22
C LEU A 9 -1.27 -10.77 -6.68
N PRO A 10 -1.36 -11.75 -5.76
CA PRO A 10 -1.28 -13.14 -6.12
C PRO A 10 -2.63 -13.67 -6.63
N THR A 11 -2.59 -14.61 -7.57
CA THR A 11 -3.78 -15.36 -8.03
C THR A 11 -3.82 -16.79 -7.52
N SER A 12 -2.71 -17.28 -6.94
CA SER A 12 -2.58 -18.60 -6.32
C SER A 12 -1.30 -18.64 -5.47
N ILE A 13 -1.13 -19.68 -4.64
CA ILE A 13 0.10 -19.89 -3.88
C ILE A 13 1.34 -20.04 -4.80
N PRO A 14 1.30 -20.85 -5.90
CA PRO A 14 2.43 -20.92 -6.83
C PRO A 14 2.78 -19.59 -7.51
N ASP A 15 1.77 -18.76 -7.82
CA ASP A 15 2.00 -17.41 -8.37
C ASP A 15 2.66 -16.49 -7.34
N LEU A 16 2.22 -16.55 -6.08
CA LEU A 16 2.84 -15.82 -4.97
C LEU A 16 4.32 -16.23 -4.81
N ASP A 17 4.60 -17.54 -4.73
CA ASP A 17 5.97 -18.06 -4.60
C ASP A 17 6.86 -17.62 -5.78
N SER A 18 6.34 -17.67 -6.99
CA SER A 18 7.04 -17.21 -8.20
C SER A 18 7.38 -15.72 -8.13
N LYS A 19 6.45 -14.87 -7.66
CA LYS A 19 6.66 -13.42 -7.52
C LYS A 19 7.65 -13.11 -6.39
N LEU A 20 7.59 -13.85 -5.28
CA LEU A 20 8.56 -13.73 -4.18
C LEU A 20 9.99 -14.02 -4.65
N ALA A 21 10.18 -15.09 -5.44
CA ALA A 21 11.48 -15.47 -5.96
C ALA A 21 12.08 -14.44 -6.95
N GLN A 22 11.26 -13.54 -7.51
CA GLN A 22 11.70 -12.49 -8.42
C GLN A 22 12.06 -11.18 -7.71
N LEU A 23 11.81 -11.06 -6.40
CA LEU A 23 12.16 -9.85 -5.65
C LEU A 23 13.68 -9.73 -5.49
N PRO A 24 14.26 -8.53 -5.68
CA PRO A 24 15.67 -8.27 -5.35
C PRO A 24 15.95 -8.51 -3.86
N GLU A 25 17.11 -9.07 -3.53
CA GLU A 25 17.52 -9.40 -2.14
C GLU A 25 17.62 -8.16 -1.22
N GLU A 26 17.83 -6.98 -1.81
CA GLU A 26 17.91 -5.72 -1.09
C GLU A 26 16.54 -5.23 -0.59
N ILE A 27 15.44 -5.75 -1.14
CA ILE A 27 14.10 -5.40 -0.67
C ILE A 27 13.92 -5.95 0.74
N LYS A 28 13.44 -5.08 1.64
CA LYS A 28 13.23 -5.41 3.06
C LYS A 28 11.77 -5.43 3.48
N LEU A 29 10.87 -5.02 2.58
CA LEU A 29 9.44 -4.96 2.79
C LEU A 29 8.73 -5.15 1.46
N MET A 30 7.73 -6.00 1.41
CA MET A 30 6.77 -6.09 0.30
C MET A 30 5.37 -5.65 0.72
N HIS A 31 4.55 -5.32 -0.27
CA HIS A 31 3.13 -5.03 -0.13
C HIS A 31 2.34 -6.19 -0.76
N LEU A 32 1.43 -6.78 0.00
CA LEU A 32 0.62 -7.91 -0.44
C LEU A 32 -0.84 -7.46 -0.54
N ASP A 33 -1.38 -7.52 -1.75
CA ASP A 33 -2.78 -7.23 -2.03
C ASP A 33 -3.63 -8.46 -1.70
N VAL A 34 -4.61 -8.29 -0.80
CA VAL A 34 -5.48 -9.37 -0.34
C VAL A 34 -6.90 -9.09 -0.82
N LEU A 35 -7.36 -9.88 -1.77
CA LEU A 35 -8.74 -9.92 -2.23
C LEU A 35 -9.53 -10.94 -1.41
N GLU A 36 -10.69 -11.37 -1.90
CA GLU A 36 -11.59 -12.31 -1.18
C GLU A 36 -10.94 -13.67 -0.85
N GLU A 37 -9.94 -14.09 -1.61
CA GLU A 37 -9.17 -15.29 -1.31
C GLU A 37 -7.99 -14.98 -0.39
N ASP A 38 -7.91 -15.68 0.75
CA ASP A 38 -6.80 -15.59 1.70
C ASP A 38 -5.58 -16.40 1.23
N ILE A 39 -4.90 -15.90 0.20
CA ILE A 39 -3.70 -16.52 -0.37
C ILE A 39 -2.49 -16.22 0.53
N TRP A 40 -1.95 -17.26 1.14
CA TRP A 40 -0.77 -17.20 2.01
C TRP A 40 0.24 -18.29 1.65
N SER A 41 1.52 -17.97 1.77
CA SER A 41 2.62 -18.91 1.58
C SER A 41 3.58 -18.86 2.78
N GLU A 42 4.00 -20.03 3.25
CA GLU A 42 5.03 -20.18 4.27
C GLU A 42 6.43 -19.72 3.79
N ASN A 43 6.60 -19.51 2.49
CA ASN A 43 7.85 -18.99 1.90
C ASN A 43 8.01 -17.47 2.09
N ILE A 44 7.04 -16.79 2.71
CA ILE A 44 7.17 -15.37 3.05
C ILE A 44 8.14 -15.21 4.22
N HIS A 45 9.41 -14.98 3.90
CA HIS A 45 10.48 -14.72 4.88
C HIS A 45 10.88 -13.24 4.95
N ILE A 46 10.41 -12.43 4.01
CA ILE A 46 10.60 -10.98 4.00
C ILE A 46 9.52 -10.30 4.86
N ASN A 47 9.83 -9.12 5.43
CA ASN A 47 8.76 -8.33 6.06
C ASN A 47 7.70 -7.97 5.01
N PHE A 48 6.45 -7.90 5.44
CA PHE A 48 5.35 -7.56 4.56
C PHE A 48 4.34 -6.65 5.26
N GLU A 49 3.57 -5.96 4.45
CA GLU A 49 2.31 -5.34 4.82
C GLU A 49 1.20 -5.84 3.90
N VAL A 50 -0.03 -5.74 4.37
CA VAL A 50 -1.19 -6.23 3.61
C VAL A 50 -2.18 -5.12 3.36
N HIS A 51 -2.71 -5.07 2.13
CA HIS A 51 -3.85 -4.26 1.79
C HIS A 51 -5.08 -5.13 1.67
N LEU A 52 -5.97 -5.01 2.66
CA LEU A 52 -7.19 -5.78 2.73
C LEU A 52 -8.27 -5.13 1.87
N MET A 53 -8.44 -5.65 0.67
CA MET A 53 -9.48 -5.29 -0.29
C MET A 53 -10.63 -6.32 -0.27
N VAL A 54 -10.99 -6.76 0.94
CA VAL A 54 -12.08 -7.72 1.20
C VAL A 54 -13.34 -7.00 1.68
N LYS A 55 -14.49 -7.63 1.48
CA LYS A 55 -15.76 -7.12 2.01
C LYS A 55 -15.82 -7.01 3.54
N ARG A 56 -15.16 -7.93 4.28
CA ARG A 56 -15.21 -7.99 5.75
C ARG A 56 -13.79 -8.11 6.36
N PRO A 57 -13.03 -7.01 6.45
CA PRO A 57 -11.65 -7.04 6.98
C PRO A 57 -11.58 -7.47 8.45
N ASP A 58 -12.64 -7.23 9.23
CA ASP A 58 -12.75 -7.63 10.63
C ASP A 58 -12.63 -9.16 10.83
N ASP A 59 -13.03 -9.95 9.83
CA ASP A 59 -12.99 -11.42 9.89
C ASP A 59 -11.56 -11.96 9.77
N ILE A 60 -10.66 -11.22 9.12
CA ILE A 60 -9.33 -11.72 8.73
C ILE A 60 -8.17 -10.92 9.33
N ILE A 61 -8.42 -9.73 9.88
CA ILE A 61 -7.36 -8.85 10.38
C ILE A 61 -6.46 -9.53 11.42
N GLU A 62 -7.04 -10.26 12.37
CA GLU A 62 -6.27 -10.94 13.44
C GLU A 62 -5.31 -11.97 12.85
N ARG A 63 -5.74 -12.73 11.85
CA ARG A 63 -4.91 -13.72 11.15
C ARG A 63 -3.69 -13.06 10.50
N TRP A 64 -3.87 -11.91 9.87
CA TRP A 64 -2.76 -11.17 9.26
C TRP A 64 -1.82 -10.53 10.29
N VAL A 65 -2.35 -10.09 11.45
CA VAL A 65 -1.52 -9.66 12.58
C VAL A 65 -0.67 -10.83 13.09
N GLU A 66 -1.27 -12.00 13.28
CA GLU A 66 -0.60 -13.22 13.77
C GLU A 66 0.48 -13.73 12.81
N ARG A 67 0.25 -13.61 11.50
CA ARG A 67 1.27 -13.87 10.46
C ARG A 67 2.43 -12.88 10.47
N GLY A 68 2.34 -11.80 11.26
CA GLY A 68 3.42 -10.84 11.45
C GLY A 68 3.40 -9.65 10.49
N ALA A 69 2.24 -9.33 9.89
CA ALA A 69 2.09 -8.16 9.03
C ALA A 69 2.54 -6.89 9.77
N LYS A 70 3.52 -6.18 9.21
CA LYS A 70 4.08 -4.96 9.81
C LYS A 70 3.11 -3.79 9.76
N ARG A 71 2.21 -3.80 8.77
CA ARG A 71 1.10 -2.86 8.61
C ARG A 71 -0.08 -3.57 7.97
N ILE A 72 -1.28 -3.07 8.28
CA ILE A 72 -2.53 -3.50 7.66
C ILE A 72 -3.22 -2.24 7.12
N ILE A 73 -3.48 -2.24 5.81
CA ILE A 73 -4.19 -1.18 5.11
C ILE A 73 -5.64 -1.64 4.90
N VAL A 74 -6.59 -0.79 5.28
CA VAL A 74 -8.04 -1.05 5.17
C VAL A 74 -8.76 0.15 4.57
N HIS A 75 -9.93 -0.07 3.96
CA HIS A 75 -10.75 1.01 3.41
C HIS A 75 -11.76 1.61 4.41
N LYS A 76 -11.96 0.97 5.56
CA LYS A 76 -12.87 1.44 6.62
C LYS A 76 -12.35 1.05 7.99
N LEU A 77 -12.51 1.96 8.97
CA LEU A 77 -12.16 1.70 10.36
C LEU A 77 -13.36 1.17 11.15
N SER A 78 -13.22 -0.02 11.73
CA SER A 78 -14.09 -0.59 12.76
C SER A 78 -13.45 -0.44 14.15
N GLU A 79 -14.18 -0.74 15.23
CA GLU A 79 -13.58 -0.82 16.57
C GLU A 79 -12.51 -1.90 16.64
N LYS A 80 -12.74 -3.05 15.99
CA LYS A 80 -11.77 -4.14 15.91
C LYS A 80 -10.47 -3.69 15.26
N ILE A 81 -10.55 -3.01 14.11
CA ILE A 81 -9.38 -2.47 13.40
C ILE A 81 -8.63 -1.45 14.27
N ARG A 82 -9.36 -0.55 14.94
CA ARG A 82 -8.75 0.42 15.88
C ARG A 82 -8.00 -0.28 17.00
N SER A 83 -8.56 -1.35 17.57
CA SER A 83 -7.90 -2.09 18.65
C SER A 83 -6.58 -2.76 18.20
N SER A 84 -6.51 -3.16 16.93
CA SER A 84 -5.31 -3.78 16.33
C SER A 84 -4.11 -2.83 16.22
N ARG A 85 -4.29 -1.51 16.36
CA ARG A 85 -3.19 -0.54 16.39
C ARG A 85 -2.17 -0.77 17.50
N SER A 86 -2.58 -1.46 18.57
CA SER A 86 -1.69 -1.87 19.65
C SER A 86 -0.69 -2.96 19.24
N LYS A 87 -0.97 -3.68 18.14
CA LYS A 87 -0.20 -4.85 17.67
C LYS A 87 0.49 -4.62 16.32
N THR A 88 -0.08 -3.79 15.46
CA THR A 88 0.46 -3.48 14.13
C THR A 88 0.12 -2.03 13.73
N LYS A 89 0.76 -1.50 12.69
CA LYS A 89 0.40 -0.19 12.15
C LYS A 89 -0.83 -0.30 11.26
N ILE A 90 -1.71 0.70 11.32
CA ILE A 90 -2.92 0.76 10.50
C ILE A 90 -2.80 1.90 9.48
N GLY A 91 -3.01 1.57 8.21
CA GLY A 91 -3.18 2.53 7.13
C GLY A 91 -4.64 2.61 6.72
N LEU A 92 -5.14 3.81 6.44
CA LEU A 92 -6.45 4.00 5.82
C LEU A 92 -6.27 4.22 4.32
N ALA A 93 -6.74 3.26 3.53
CA ALA A 93 -6.88 3.39 2.10
C ALA A 93 -7.98 4.38 1.76
N VAL A 94 -7.70 5.25 0.80
CA VAL A 94 -8.63 6.24 0.28
C VAL A 94 -8.69 6.07 -1.22
N GLU A 95 -9.86 5.70 -1.70
CA GLU A 95 -10.12 5.57 -3.12
C GLU A 95 -9.92 6.92 -3.83
N LEU A 96 -9.58 6.85 -5.11
CA LEU A 96 -9.30 8.04 -5.91
C LEU A 96 -10.49 9.01 -5.97
N GLN A 97 -11.71 8.48 -6.02
CA GLN A 97 -12.95 9.27 -6.10
C GLN A 97 -13.49 9.70 -4.73
N ALA A 98 -13.00 9.11 -3.63
CA ALA A 98 -13.49 9.45 -2.30
C ALA A 98 -13.04 10.88 -1.90
N PRO A 99 -13.94 11.71 -1.33
CA PRO A 99 -13.57 13.01 -0.79
C PRO A 99 -12.53 12.88 0.32
N LEU A 100 -11.49 13.72 0.32
CA LEU A 100 -10.47 13.68 1.38
C LEU A 100 -11.02 14.20 2.71
N GLU A 101 -12.06 15.03 2.65
CA GLU A 101 -12.74 15.64 3.79
C GLU A 101 -13.34 14.59 4.73
N GLU A 102 -13.78 13.45 4.20
CA GLU A 102 -14.30 12.33 4.99
C GLU A 102 -13.20 11.62 5.78
N VAL A 103 -11.95 11.73 5.32
CA VAL A 103 -10.78 11.04 5.89
C VAL A 103 -10.09 11.90 6.95
N TYR A 104 -10.13 13.22 6.82
CA TYR A 104 -9.42 14.14 7.72
C TYR A 104 -9.72 13.93 9.21
N PRO A 105 -10.97 13.70 9.66
CA PRO A 105 -11.26 13.41 11.06
C PRO A 105 -10.59 12.12 11.57
N LEU A 106 -10.40 11.14 10.69
CA LEU A 106 -9.90 9.81 11.01
C LEU A 106 -8.36 9.74 11.05
N VAL A 107 -7.65 10.79 10.61
CA VAL A 107 -6.18 10.79 10.52
C VAL A 107 -5.51 10.52 11.87
N SER A 108 -6.09 10.99 12.98
CA SER A 108 -5.55 10.73 14.32
C SER A 108 -5.66 9.25 14.74
N GLU A 109 -6.54 8.51 14.09
CA GLU A 109 -6.85 7.11 14.37
C GLU A 109 -6.00 6.14 13.55
N VAL A 110 -5.14 6.63 12.64
CA VAL A 110 -4.29 5.81 11.77
C VAL A 110 -2.84 6.29 11.73
N ASP A 111 -1.94 5.40 11.31
CA ASP A 111 -0.50 5.66 11.27
C ASP A 111 -0.08 6.34 9.96
N PHE A 112 -0.83 6.14 8.89
CA PHE A 112 -0.59 6.72 7.58
C PHE A 112 -1.87 6.68 6.73
N ILE A 113 -1.88 7.50 5.68
CA ILE A 113 -2.91 7.46 4.64
C ILE A 113 -2.34 6.78 3.40
N HIS A 114 -3.15 5.90 2.79
CA HIS A 114 -2.83 5.16 1.57
C HIS A 114 -3.75 5.62 0.45
N LEU A 115 -3.24 6.47 -0.44
CA LEU A 115 -4.02 7.03 -1.53
C LEU A 115 -3.95 6.12 -2.75
N MET A 116 -5.10 5.63 -3.20
CA MET A 116 -5.21 4.95 -4.48
C MET A 116 -5.10 5.97 -5.61
N SER A 117 -4.27 5.68 -6.61
CA SER A 117 -4.06 6.52 -7.79
C SER A 117 -4.58 5.92 -9.10
N ILE A 118 -5.36 4.84 -8.99
CA ILE A 118 -6.12 4.24 -10.08
C ILE A 118 -7.60 4.15 -9.68
N ALA A 119 -8.49 4.11 -10.67
CA ALA A 119 -9.93 4.04 -10.42
C ALA A 119 -10.40 2.64 -9.98
N GLU A 120 -9.74 1.58 -10.48
CA GLU A 120 -10.12 0.20 -10.22
C GLU A 120 -9.23 -0.41 -9.12
N ILE A 121 -9.85 -0.93 -8.07
CA ILE A 121 -9.21 -1.59 -6.94
C ILE A 121 -8.93 -3.06 -7.28
N GLY A 122 -7.83 -3.61 -6.80
CA GLY A 122 -7.50 -5.03 -7.01
C GLY A 122 -7.04 -5.36 -8.44
N ALA A 123 -6.58 -4.37 -9.19
CA ALA A 123 -6.07 -4.53 -10.55
C ALA A 123 -4.68 -3.91 -10.70
N GLN A 124 -3.84 -4.51 -11.55
CA GLN A 124 -2.51 -4.01 -11.89
C GLN A 124 -2.41 -3.65 -13.38
N GLY A 125 -1.51 -2.71 -13.72
CA GLY A 125 -1.27 -2.28 -15.10
C GLY A 125 -2.03 -1.03 -15.54
N HIS A 126 -2.92 -0.51 -14.70
CA HIS A 126 -3.65 0.72 -14.97
C HIS A 126 -2.76 1.98 -14.87
N PRO A 127 -3.00 3.00 -15.71
CA PRO A 127 -2.27 4.26 -15.64
C PRO A 127 -2.67 5.04 -14.38
N LEU A 128 -1.69 5.75 -13.82
CA LEU A 128 -1.92 6.68 -12.72
C LEU A 128 -2.80 7.86 -13.16
N ASP A 129 -3.79 8.22 -12.35
CA ASP A 129 -4.62 9.41 -12.53
C ASP A 129 -3.92 10.64 -11.96
N GLU A 130 -3.79 11.71 -12.75
CA GLU A 130 -3.07 12.93 -12.35
C GLU A 130 -3.70 13.67 -11.16
N LYS A 131 -4.99 13.45 -10.85
CA LYS A 131 -5.64 14.00 -9.65
C LYS A 131 -4.91 13.61 -8.37
N ILE A 132 -4.16 12.51 -8.37
CA ILE A 132 -3.40 12.08 -7.20
C ILE A 132 -2.42 13.16 -6.71
N PHE A 133 -1.79 13.93 -7.61
CA PHE A 133 -0.78 14.90 -7.21
C PHE A 133 -1.37 15.98 -6.30
N ASP A 134 -2.55 16.49 -6.65
CA ASP A 134 -3.23 17.51 -5.86
C ASP A 134 -3.84 16.93 -4.58
N ARG A 135 -4.27 15.66 -4.61
CA ARG A 135 -4.70 14.94 -3.40
C ARG A 135 -3.55 14.77 -2.40
N ILE A 136 -2.36 14.35 -2.85
CA ILE A 136 -1.16 14.22 -2.02
C ILE A 136 -0.81 15.59 -1.40
N LYS A 137 -0.77 16.65 -2.21
CA LYS A 137 -0.48 18.01 -1.72
C LYS A 137 -1.50 18.46 -0.67
N SER A 138 -2.79 18.18 -0.89
CA SER A 138 -3.86 18.54 0.06
C SER A 138 -3.65 17.85 1.40
N VAL A 139 -3.37 16.54 1.41
CA VAL A 139 -3.07 15.80 2.64
C VAL A 139 -1.78 16.31 3.29
N ARG A 140 -0.71 16.53 2.51
CA ARG A 140 0.58 16.99 3.03
C ARG A 140 0.50 18.40 3.65
N ASN A 141 -0.23 19.32 3.01
CA ASN A 141 -0.44 20.68 3.53
C ASN A 141 -1.21 20.67 4.85
N LYS A 142 -2.22 19.80 4.96
CA LYS A 142 -3.04 19.69 6.17
C LYS A 142 -2.35 18.91 7.29
N PHE A 143 -1.55 17.90 6.94
CA PHE A 143 -0.85 17.02 7.87
C PHE A 143 0.64 16.89 7.50
N PRO A 144 1.48 17.90 7.84
CA PRO A 144 2.86 17.99 7.38
C PRO A 144 3.76 16.82 7.75
N GLN A 145 3.44 16.09 8.83
CA GLN A 145 4.25 14.97 9.35
C GLN A 145 3.66 13.59 9.03
N LEU A 146 2.47 13.52 8.44
CA LEU A 146 1.80 12.25 8.17
C LEU A 146 2.57 11.45 7.09
N GLU A 147 2.77 10.16 7.29
CA GLU A 147 3.23 9.29 6.20
C GLU A 147 2.11 9.20 5.15
N ILE A 148 2.46 9.45 3.89
CA ILE A 148 1.54 9.34 2.75
C ILE A 148 2.08 8.23 1.85
N SER A 149 1.24 7.23 1.61
CA SER A 149 1.45 6.11 0.70
C SER A 149 0.64 6.31 -0.57
N VAL A 150 1.21 5.95 -1.71
CA VAL A 150 0.55 6.03 -3.03
C VAL A 150 0.62 4.66 -3.69
N ASP A 151 -0.50 4.21 -4.25
CA ASP A 151 -0.66 2.89 -4.82
C ASP A 151 -1.48 2.88 -6.12
N GLY A 152 -0.94 2.23 -7.14
CA GLY A 152 -1.50 2.16 -8.49
C GLY A 152 -0.79 3.05 -9.51
N GLY A 153 -0.25 2.44 -10.56
CA GLY A 153 0.33 3.20 -11.69
C GLY A 153 1.63 3.96 -11.41
N VAL A 154 2.29 3.73 -10.26
CA VAL A 154 3.61 4.31 -9.94
C VAL A 154 4.68 3.75 -10.88
N LYS A 155 5.48 4.63 -11.49
CA LYS A 155 6.54 4.29 -12.45
C LYS A 155 7.71 5.30 -12.39
N ALA A 156 8.78 5.02 -13.12
CA ALA A 156 9.96 5.90 -13.19
C ALA A 156 9.61 7.33 -13.66
N GLU A 157 8.64 7.47 -14.56
CA GLU A 157 8.27 8.75 -15.17
C GLU A 157 7.51 9.67 -14.20
N ASN A 158 6.81 9.12 -13.21
CA ASN A 158 6.00 9.91 -12.25
C ASN A 158 6.59 9.95 -10.83
N TRP A 159 7.64 9.16 -10.58
CA TRP A 159 8.30 9.04 -9.28
C TRP A 159 8.68 10.39 -8.64
N GLU A 160 9.43 11.24 -9.35
CA GLU A 160 9.87 12.53 -8.80
C GLU A 160 8.69 13.49 -8.57
N LYS A 161 7.66 13.44 -9.42
CA LYS A 161 6.44 14.26 -9.26
C LYS A 161 5.62 13.82 -8.03
N LEU A 162 5.52 12.51 -7.77
CA LEU A 162 4.87 11.98 -6.57
C LEU A 162 5.62 12.38 -5.29
N LYS A 163 6.95 12.23 -5.30
CA LYS A 163 7.82 12.63 -4.19
C LYS A 163 7.72 14.12 -3.88
N SER A 164 7.86 14.97 -4.89
CA SER A 164 7.75 16.43 -4.75
C SER A 164 6.35 16.88 -4.33
N SER A 165 5.30 16.11 -4.64
CA SER A 165 3.94 16.37 -4.14
C SER A 165 3.79 16.08 -2.65
N GLY A 166 4.72 15.31 -2.04
CA GLY A 166 4.75 15.02 -0.61
C GLY A 166 4.49 13.55 -0.25
N ALA A 167 4.47 12.64 -1.22
CA ALA A 167 4.39 11.21 -0.94
C ALA A 167 5.71 10.69 -0.33
N THR A 168 5.59 9.73 0.58
CA THR A 168 6.74 9.17 1.32
C THR A 168 6.89 7.67 1.13
N ARG A 169 5.83 6.99 0.70
CA ARG A 169 5.78 5.55 0.45
C ARG A 169 5.14 5.32 -0.91
N PHE A 170 5.71 4.40 -1.67
CA PHE A 170 5.37 4.18 -3.07
C PHE A 170 5.19 2.69 -3.26
N VAL A 171 3.95 2.27 -3.42
CA VAL A 171 3.57 0.89 -3.68
C VAL A 171 3.56 0.68 -5.18
N VAL A 172 4.36 -0.26 -5.65
CA VAL A 172 4.69 -0.39 -7.07
C VAL A 172 4.48 -1.82 -7.52
N GLY A 173 3.46 -2.05 -8.35
CA GLY A 173 3.19 -3.35 -8.96
C GLY A 173 4.03 -3.57 -10.22
N SER A 174 3.36 -3.66 -11.38
CA SER A 174 3.98 -3.99 -12.66
C SER A 174 5.17 -3.12 -13.09
N GLY A 175 5.26 -1.87 -12.62
CA GLY A 175 6.37 -0.96 -12.89
C GLY A 175 7.62 -1.16 -12.02
N PHE A 176 7.56 -2.05 -11.01
CA PHE A 176 8.57 -2.14 -9.95
C PHE A 176 9.98 -2.41 -10.48
N ASN A 177 10.14 -3.44 -11.31
CA ASN A 177 11.47 -3.84 -11.80
C ASN A 177 12.16 -2.74 -12.61
N ILE A 178 11.39 -1.94 -13.38
CA ILE A 178 11.92 -0.84 -14.17
C ILE A 178 12.34 0.31 -13.25
N LEU A 179 11.43 0.74 -12.36
CA LEU A 179 11.69 1.81 -11.41
C LEU A 179 12.88 1.46 -10.49
N TRP A 180 12.89 0.25 -9.93
CA TRP A 180 13.95 -0.21 -9.04
C TRP A 180 15.32 -0.12 -9.73
N LYS A 181 15.45 -0.69 -10.94
CA LYS A 181 16.69 -0.63 -11.72
C LYS A 181 17.13 0.80 -12.03
N SER A 182 16.19 1.70 -12.35
CA SER A 182 16.53 3.10 -12.63
C SER A 182 17.10 3.86 -11.42
N LEU A 183 16.82 3.40 -10.20
CA LEU A 183 17.22 4.07 -8.97
C LEU A 183 18.41 3.41 -8.28
N THR A 184 18.68 2.13 -8.56
CA THR A 184 19.78 1.37 -7.93
C THR A 184 20.97 1.10 -8.84
N LYS A 185 20.85 1.29 -10.16
CA LYS A 185 21.96 1.09 -11.11
C LYS A 185 22.76 2.37 -11.40
N ASN A 186 23.11 3.12 -10.36
CA ASN A 186 24.20 4.11 -10.41
C ASN A 186 25.33 3.64 -9.50
#